data_AF-A0AAF0FFI6-F1
#
_entry.id   AF-A0AAF0FFI6-F1
#
_cell.length_a   1.000
_cell.length_b   1.000
_cell.length_c   1.000
_cell.angle_alpha   90.00
_cell.angle_beta   90.00
_cell.angle_gamma   90.00
#
_symmetry.space_group_name_H-M   'P 1'
#
loop_
_entity.id
_entity.type
_entity.pdbx_description
1 polymer ?
#
loop_
_entity_poly.entity_id
_entity_poly.type
_entity_poly.pdbx_seq_one_letter_code
_entity_poly.pdbx_strand_id
1 'polypeptide(L)'
;MASKSRMPQLGSMYAQQLVVRSYASKPRQGVVNYAMKLMSDPVIETISLASRIARILVGSVLVVGSMTFVVWEGAHQYVEHAAMPSTATVDLDTTYDPYGWDLEDQLHHFGLVSHTDRRLGIFGRHMVRSAWMAEHWGGGIAPQAIFGLAPRGSTMRQTPDLEAHHGLQLAERFLSTSLHIADAKKIRVEELNLEDKPLDWTAVTLEAWLANLRTKIATPATLAAAEVGYEKLYDALHAQPHTEPFCKILATRIGTVQAQLGQLSQGISWFQRALDKEPSDVINAALADTYMPSSPLDTRLAVHTLQTLSRGYVLASSQSEAPRAQLYEALRAQLAALHLLRTEQKRIAQSPDATLQQAWTLEAQGEMSVQVAETLYALQQHPAKHNLLTWWKRDKLLNAVPQTFGALQTTSKIGRMQMSQAWLQFASERALSAKAQLSANNSPQAQLSPSHRHASERILRAANLVEEETQLLIRSLEKLQS
;
A
#
# COMPACT_ATOMS: atom_id res chain seq x y z
N MET A 1 29.90 -2.59 42.12
CA MET A 1 30.40 -1.31 42.67
C MET A 1 29.28 -0.63 43.47
N ALA A 2 29.55 -0.44 44.75
CA ALA A 2 28.94 0.49 45.73
C ALA A 2 27.40 0.65 45.80
N SER A 3 26.78 -0.18 46.65
CA SER A 3 25.48 0.06 47.30
C SER A 3 25.66 1.04 48.47
N LYS A 4 24.87 2.12 48.52
CA LYS A 4 24.82 3.08 49.64
C LYS A 4 23.45 3.00 50.31
N SER A 5 23.41 2.27 51.43
CA SER A 5 22.31 2.36 52.40
C SER A 5 22.44 3.64 53.22
N ARG A 6 21.31 4.31 53.49
CA ARG A 6 21.22 5.38 54.49
C ARG A 6 20.10 5.05 55.46
N MET A 7 20.50 4.79 56.70
CA MET A 7 19.65 4.85 57.89
C MET A 7 19.26 6.31 58.19
N PRO A 8 18.04 6.58 58.69
CA PRO A 8 17.76 7.76 59.48
C PRO A 8 17.99 7.49 60.97
N GLN A 9 18.75 8.38 61.59
CA GLN A 9 19.09 8.38 63.01
C GLN A 9 17.87 8.69 63.89
N LEU A 10 17.75 7.93 64.98
CA LEU A 10 17.02 8.26 66.18
C LEU A 10 17.74 9.39 66.94
N GLY A 11 16.94 10.33 67.47
CA GLY A 11 17.30 11.08 68.69
C GLY A 11 17.49 12.58 68.50
N SER A 12 16.47 13.36 68.85
CA SER A 12 16.72 14.59 69.60
C SER A 12 15.52 14.94 70.48
N MET A 13 15.87 15.19 71.73
CA MET A 13 15.01 15.28 72.89
C MET A 13 14.24 16.59 72.97
N TYR A 14 13.08 16.48 73.60
CA TYR A 14 12.25 17.53 74.19
C TYR A 14 13.03 18.74 74.75
N ALA A 15 12.73 19.91 74.21
CA ALA A 15 12.82 21.19 74.92
C ALA A 15 11.49 21.93 74.74
N GLN A 16 10.61 21.81 75.74
CA GLN A 16 9.40 22.62 75.86
C GLN A 16 9.81 24.06 76.21
N GLN A 17 9.92 24.91 75.19
CA GLN A 17 9.98 26.36 75.38
C GLN A 17 8.58 26.86 75.72
N LEU A 18 8.34 27.15 77.00
CA LEU A 18 7.20 27.92 77.49
C LEU A 18 7.30 29.34 76.92
N VAL A 19 6.68 29.57 75.78
CA VAL A 19 6.47 30.91 75.23
C VAL A 19 5.39 31.60 76.07
N VAL A 20 5.81 32.48 76.97
CA VAL A 20 4.93 33.38 77.71
C VAL A 20 4.22 34.29 76.71
N ARG A 21 2.91 34.04 76.51
CA ARG A 21 2.03 34.88 75.69
C ARG A 21 1.86 36.24 76.38
N SER A 22 2.59 37.25 75.91
CA SER A 22 2.34 38.65 76.23
C SER A 22 1.03 39.08 75.57
N TYR A 23 -0.02 39.28 76.37
CA TYR A 23 -1.28 39.89 75.92
C TYR A 23 -1.08 41.39 75.70
N ALA A 24 -0.56 41.76 74.54
CA ALA A 24 -0.59 43.14 74.08
C ALA A 24 -2.05 43.50 73.74
N SER A 25 -2.68 44.31 74.58
CA SER A 25 -3.98 44.95 74.32
C SER A 25 -3.83 45.86 73.10
N LYS A 26 -4.22 45.35 71.93
CA LYS A 26 -4.21 46.15 70.70
C LYS A 26 -5.11 47.37 70.88
N PRO A 27 -4.67 48.57 70.46
CA PRO A 27 -5.48 49.78 70.53
C PRO A 27 -6.79 49.57 69.76
N ARG A 28 -7.88 50.03 70.37
CA ARG A 28 -9.25 49.98 69.85
C ARG A 28 -9.27 50.56 68.44
N GLN A 29 -9.30 49.69 67.43
CA GLN A 29 -9.46 50.12 66.03
C GLN A 29 -10.83 50.80 65.94
N GLY A 30 -10.86 52.03 65.44
CA GLY A 30 -12.11 52.79 65.29
C GLY A 30 -13.13 51.99 64.49
N VAL A 31 -14.40 52.04 64.89
CA VAL A 31 -15.52 51.27 64.31
C VAL A 31 -15.56 51.38 62.78
N VAL A 32 -15.15 52.52 62.21
CA VAL A 32 -15.06 52.75 60.77
C VAL A 32 -13.99 51.86 60.10
N ASN A 33 -12.81 51.70 60.71
CA ASN A 33 -11.76 50.82 60.18
C ASN A 33 -12.16 49.35 60.27
N TYR A 34 -12.93 48.98 61.29
CA TYR A 34 -13.47 47.63 61.42
C TYR A 34 -14.54 47.34 60.35
N ALA A 35 -15.46 48.29 60.12
CA ALA A 35 -16.51 48.17 59.11
C ALA A 35 -15.94 48.14 57.68
N MET A 36 -14.95 49.01 57.35
CA MET A 36 -14.29 48.98 56.05
C MET A 36 -13.55 47.65 55.83
N LYS A 37 -12.89 47.12 56.86
CA LYS A 37 -12.20 45.83 56.79
C LYS A 37 -13.16 44.67 56.54
N LEU A 38 -14.30 44.65 57.24
CA LEU A 38 -15.36 43.65 57.05
C LEU A 38 -15.93 43.64 55.62
N MET A 39 -16.00 44.80 54.97
CA MET A 39 -16.47 44.88 53.59
C MET A 39 -15.37 44.64 52.55
N SER A 40 -14.10 44.95 52.85
CA SER A 40 -12.98 44.76 51.92
C SER A 40 -12.42 43.34 51.90
N ASP A 41 -12.41 42.64 53.04
CA ASP A 41 -11.79 41.31 53.16
C ASP A 41 -12.40 40.28 52.19
N PRO A 42 -13.74 40.18 52.00
CA PRO A 42 -14.34 39.26 51.02
C PRO A 42 -13.96 39.59 49.57
N VAL A 43 -13.81 40.87 49.23
CA VAL A 43 -13.43 41.30 47.87
C VAL A 43 -11.97 40.96 47.60
N ILE A 44 -11.08 41.17 48.58
CA ILE A 44 -9.67 40.81 48.46
C ILE A 44 -9.52 39.29 48.36
N GLU A 45 -10.29 38.52 49.12
CA GLU A 45 -10.29 37.06 49.09
C GLU A 45 -10.78 36.51 47.74
N THR A 46 -11.86 37.07 47.19
CA THR A 46 -12.36 36.68 45.85
C THR A 46 -11.36 37.02 44.75
N ILE A 47 -10.73 38.19 44.78
CA ILE A 47 -9.67 38.57 43.82
C ILE A 47 -8.45 37.64 43.94
N SER A 48 -8.03 37.31 45.17
CA SER A 48 -6.92 36.38 45.43
C SER A 48 -7.23 34.97 44.93
N LEU A 49 -8.45 34.48 45.19
CA LEU A 49 -8.92 33.18 44.71
C LEU A 49 -8.98 33.17 43.18
N ALA A 50 -9.57 34.19 42.56
CA ALA A 50 -9.63 34.33 41.11
C ALA A 50 -8.22 34.36 40.48
N SER A 51 -7.27 35.09 41.07
CA SER A 51 -5.86 35.11 40.63
C SER A 51 -5.19 33.74 40.73
N ARG A 52 -5.45 32.96 41.80
CA ARG A 52 -4.94 31.60 41.94
C ARG A 52 -5.52 30.67 40.88
N ILE A 53 -6.84 30.72 40.66
CA ILE A 53 -7.52 29.94 39.63
C ILE A 53 -6.97 30.29 38.24
N ALA A 54 -6.85 31.58 37.91
CA ALA A 54 -6.30 32.03 36.64
C ALA A 54 -4.87 31.52 36.41
N ARG A 55 -4.00 31.59 37.42
CA ARG A 55 -2.63 31.05 37.31
C ARG A 55 -2.61 29.54 37.12
N ILE A 56 -3.48 28.80 37.81
CA ILE A 56 -3.61 27.34 37.61
C ILE A 56 -4.10 27.04 36.20
N LEU A 57 -5.13 27.74 35.70
CA LEU A 57 -5.65 27.55 34.36
C LEU A 57 -4.60 27.86 33.28
N VAL A 58 -3.90 29.00 33.38
CA VAL A 58 -2.81 29.35 32.47
C VAL A 58 -1.69 28.31 32.53
N GLY A 59 -1.29 27.90 33.74
CA GLY A 59 -0.30 26.86 33.94
C GLY A 59 -0.71 25.53 33.30
N SER A 60 -1.97 25.11 33.49
CA SER A 60 -2.51 23.89 32.90
C SER A 60 -2.56 23.97 31.37
N VAL A 61 -3.00 25.09 30.79
CA VAL A 61 -3.02 25.27 29.33
C VAL A 61 -1.61 25.21 28.75
N LEU A 62 -0.61 25.82 29.39
CA LEU A 62 0.79 25.76 28.93
C LEU A 62 1.39 24.36 29.04
N VAL A 63 1.12 23.64 30.14
CA VAL A 63 1.60 22.26 30.32
C VAL A 63 0.94 21.32 29.32
N VAL A 64 -0.39 21.39 29.17
CA VAL A 64 -1.11 20.54 28.21
C VAL A 64 -0.72 20.89 26.78
N GLY A 65 -0.70 22.18 26.44
CA GLY A 65 -0.33 22.65 25.11
C GLY A 65 1.11 22.27 24.73
N SER A 66 2.07 22.42 25.65
CA SER A 66 3.46 22.01 25.38
C SER A 66 3.59 20.50 25.23
N MET A 67 2.93 19.71 26.08
CA MET A 67 2.93 18.25 25.95
C MET A 67 2.30 17.80 24.63
N THR A 68 1.16 18.37 24.25
CA THR A 68 0.51 18.11 22.96
C THR A 68 1.44 18.46 21.79
N PHE A 69 2.11 19.60 21.85
CA PHE A 69 3.07 20.00 20.81
C PHE A 69 4.25 19.04 20.70
N VAL A 70 4.85 18.63 21.83
CA VAL A 70 5.96 17.67 21.86
C VAL A 70 5.54 16.31 21.29
N VAL A 71 4.36 15.81 21.67
CA VAL A 71 3.84 14.55 21.13
C VAL A 71 3.55 14.66 19.64
N TRP A 72 2.96 15.77 19.20
CA TRP A 72 2.67 16.03 17.79
C TRP A 72 3.93 16.08 16.93
N GLU A 73 4.94 16.88 17.30
CA GLU A 73 6.21 16.94 16.57
C GLU A 73 6.97 15.62 16.68
N GLY A 74 6.93 14.96 17.84
CA GLY A 74 7.55 13.66 18.06
C GLY A 74 7.00 12.58 17.12
N ALA A 75 5.69 12.54 16.91
CA ALA A 75 5.07 11.64 15.94
C ALA A 75 5.56 11.94 14.51
N HIS A 76 5.66 13.22 14.17
CA HIS A 76 6.15 13.71 12.88
C HIS A 76 7.62 13.35 12.64
N GLN A 77 8.47 13.44 13.66
CA GLN A 77 9.88 13.03 13.57
C GLN A 77 10.03 11.50 13.52
N TYR A 78 9.17 10.76 14.23
CA TYR A 78 9.12 9.30 14.14
C TYR A 78 8.79 8.86 12.72
N VAL A 79 7.80 9.48 12.07
CA VAL A 79 7.47 9.15 10.67
C VAL A 79 8.62 9.45 9.73
N GLU A 80 9.25 10.62 9.84
CA GLU A 80 10.40 10.99 8.98
C GLU A 80 11.57 10.00 9.09
N HIS A 81 11.88 9.54 10.30
CA HIS A 81 13.16 8.85 10.55
C HIS A 81 13.03 7.35 10.78
N ALA A 82 11.86 6.86 11.19
CA ALA A 82 11.64 5.45 11.49
C ALA A 82 10.63 4.80 10.54
N ALA A 83 9.57 5.51 10.16
CA ALA A 83 8.46 4.92 9.41
C ALA A 83 8.57 5.10 7.89
N MET A 84 9.20 6.19 7.44
CA MET A 84 9.63 6.42 6.06
C MET A 84 11.15 6.17 5.97
N PRO A 85 11.61 4.92 5.79
CA PRO A 85 13.04 4.66 5.66
C PRO A 85 13.58 5.26 4.35
N SER A 86 14.84 5.70 4.37
CA SER A 86 15.51 6.20 3.16
C SER A 86 15.67 5.04 2.20
N THR A 87 14.80 4.96 1.19
CA THR A 87 15.10 4.18 0.02
C THR A 87 16.26 4.85 -0.69
N ALA A 88 17.14 4.05 -1.30
CA ALA A 88 18.23 4.58 -2.10
C ALA A 88 17.66 5.58 -3.11
N THR A 89 18.37 6.69 -3.32
CA THR A 89 18.05 7.63 -4.39
C THR A 89 17.98 6.87 -5.71
N VAL A 90 17.02 7.25 -6.57
CA VAL A 90 16.88 6.69 -7.92
C VAL A 90 18.17 6.98 -8.67
N ASP A 91 19.07 6.01 -8.69
CA ASP A 91 20.29 6.07 -9.46
C ASP A 91 20.07 5.18 -10.69
N LEU A 92 19.58 5.81 -11.77
CA LEU A 92 19.34 5.15 -13.04
C LEU A 92 20.65 4.71 -13.72
N ASP A 93 21.79 5.19 -13.23
CA ASP A 93 23.12 4.97 -13.82
C ASP A 93 23.90 3.81 -13.16
N THR A 94 23.29 3.04 -12.25
CA THR A 94 24.05 2.10 -11.41
C THR A 94 23.87 0.61 -11.67
N THR A 95 25.04 -0.03 -11.63
CA THR A 95 25.35 -1.46 -11.43
C THR A 95 24.76 -2.45 -12.43
N TYR A 96 25.61 -3.37 -12.89
CA TYR A 96 25.18 -4.48 -13.73
C TYR A 96 24.19 -5.37 -12.95
N ASP A 97 22.90 -5.16 -13.19
CA ASP A 97 21.80 -5.98 -12.70
C ASP A 97 21.10 -6.68 -13.87
N PRO A 98 21.58 -7.88 -14.27
CA PRO A 98 21.07 -8.58 -15.44
C PRO A 98 19.60 -9.00 -15.30
N TYR A 99 19.05 -9.02 -14.08
CA TYR A 99 17.66 -9.38 -13.81
C TYR A 99 16.76 -8.18 -13.55
N GLY A 100 17.32 -6.99 -13.34
CA GLY A 100 16.59 -5.73 -13.13
C GLY A 100 15.81 -5.65 -11.81
N TRP A 101 16.27 -6.32 -10.76
CA TRP A 101 15.71 -6.21 -9.41
C TRP A 101 15.86 -4.82 -8.79
N ASP A 102 16.97 -4.13 -9.03
CA ASP A 102 17.21 -2.76 -8.54
C ASP A 102 16.19 -1.80 -9.15
N LEU A 103 16.05 -1.85 -10.48
CA LEU A 103 15.07 -1.05 -11.19
C LEU A 103 13.65 -1.44 -10.80
N GLU A 104 13.32 -2.73 -10.68
CA GLU A 104 12.00 -3.14 -10.22
C GLU A 104 11.70 -2.69 -8.78
N ASP A 105 12.71 -2.69 -7.91
CA ASP A 105 12.56 -2.17 -6.56
C ASP A 105 12.21 -0.67 -6.60
N GLN A 106 12.89 0.11 -7.45
CA GLN A 106 12.54 1.51 -7.68
C GLN A 106 11.12 1.67 -8.23
N LEU A 107 10.73 0.83 -9.19
CA LEU A 107 9.38 0.81 -9.78
C LEU A 107 8.29 0.45 -8.75
N HIS A 108 8.60 -0.44 -7.83
CA HIS A 108 7.70 -0.80 -6.73
C HIS A 108 7.56 0.34 -5.73
N HIS A 109 8.66 1.06 -5.46
CA HIS A 109 8.66 2.27 -4.64
C HIS A 109 8.20 3.53 -5.41
N PHE A 110 7.77 3.38 -6.67
CA PHE A 110 7.28 4.49 -7.46
C PHE A 110 5.97 5.05 -6.90
N GLY A 111 6.05 6.26 -6.36
CA GLY A 111 4.97 6.89 -5.58
C GLY A 111 4.97 6.53 -4.10
N LEU A 112 6.07 6.01 -3.56
CA LEU A 112 6.33 5.94 -2.12
C LEU A 112 7.35 7.00 -1.75
N VAL A 113 6.98 7.89 -0.84
CA VAL A 113 7.90 8.91 -0.32
C VAL A 113 8.74 8.29 0.78
N SER A 114 10.04 8.15 0.51
CA SER A 114 10.99 7.64 1.48
C SER A 114 11.45 8.69 2.48
N HIS A 115 11.50 9.98 2.11
CA HIS A 115 11.89 11.10 2.98
C HIS A 115 11.16 12.36 2.53
N THR A 116 10.96 13.33 3.43
CA THR A 116 10.38 14.61 3.03
C THR A 116 11.43 15.58 2.49
N ASP A 117 11.18 16.11 1.29
CA ASP A 117 12.09 17.08 0.67
C ASP A 117 12.14 18.39 1.48
N ARG A 118 13.35 18.80 1.86
CA ARG A 118 13.59 20.05 2.60
C ARG A 118 13.10 21.29 1.84
N ARG A 119 13.09 21.27 0.51
CA ARG A 119 12.60 22.37 -0.33
C ARG A 119 11.12 22.66 -0.10
N LEU A 120 10.31 21.66 0.27
CA LEU A 120 8.89 21.82 0.65
C LEU A 120 8.72 22.70 1.90
N GLY A 121 9.77 22.91 2.69
CA GLY A 121 9.73 23.69 3.94
C GLY A 121 8.94 23.00 5.04
N ILE A 122 8.88 23.63 6.21
CA ILE A 122 8.32 22.98 7.42
C ILE A 122 6.87 22.54 7.18
N PHE A 123 6.02 23.40 6.62
CA PHE A 123 4.61 23.06 6.39
C PHE A 123 4.42 21.96 5.36
N GLY A 124 5.08 22.03 4.19
CA GLY A 124 4.95 21.01 3.16
C GLY A 124 5.42 19.64 3.66
N ARG A 125 6.55 19.57 4.39
CA ARG A 125 7.01 18.33 5.02
C ARG A 125 6.02 17.80 6.07
N HIS A 126 5.39 18.67 6.87
CA HIS A 126 4.34 18.25 7.81
C HIS A 126 3.13 17.66 7.07
N MET A 127 2.70 18.25 5.95
CA MET A 127 1.59 17.70 5.17
C MET A 127 1.93 16.31 4.60
N VAL A 128 3.12 16.13 4.03
CA VAL A 128 3.57 14.82 3.50
C VAL A 128 3.61 13.76 4.60
N ARG A 129 4.15 14.07 5.79
CA ARG A 129 4.15 13.14 6.93
C ARG A 129 2.75 12.87 7.47
N SER A 130 1.89 13.90 7.54
CA SER A 130 0.49 13.74 7.93
C SER A 130 -0.28 12.87 6.93
N ALA A 131 0.01 12.94 5.63
CA ALA A 131 -0.58 12.06 4.64
C ALA A 131 -0.20 10.60 4.89
N TRP A 132 1.08 10.34 5.17
CA TRP A 132 1.54 8.99 5.49
C TRP A 132 0.89 8.45 6.76
N MET A 133 0.82 9.27 7.82
CA MET A 133 0.11 8.92 9.05
C MET A 133 -1.35 8.57 8.76
N ALA A 134 -2.05 9.39 7.97
CA ALA A 134 -3.45 9.15 7.64
C ALA A 134 -3.65 7.87 6.81
N GLU A 135 -2.73 7.56 5.90
CA GLU A 135 -2.76 6.33 5.09
C GLU A 135 -2.47 5.07 5.93
N HIS A 136 -1.50 5.11 6.85
CA HIS A 136 -1.01 3.93 7.55
C HIS A 136 -1.59 3.74 8.95
N TRP A 137 -1.90 4.83 9.65
CA TRP A 137 -2.51 4.82 10.99
C TRP A 137 -4.03 5.07 10.92
N GLY A 138 -4.56 5.38 9.73
CA GLY A 138 -5.96 5.75 9.53
C GLY A 138 -6.25 7.20 9.91
N GLY A 139 -7.53 7.60 9.84
CA GLY A 139 -7.97 8.97 10.17
C GLY A 139 -7.94 9.30 11.67
N GLY A 140 -7.52 8.36 12.52
CA GLY A 140 -7.57 8.46 13.98
C GLY A 140 -8.99 8.35 14.55
N ILE A 141 -9.09 8.49 15.87
CA ILE A 141 -10.40 8.54 16.55
C ILE A 141 -11.00 9.91 16.32
N ALA A 142 -12.08 9.99 15.54
CA ALA A 142 -12.82 11.23 15.36
C ALA A 142 -13.21 11.78 16.76
N PRO A 143 -12.99 13.07 17.07
CA PRO A 143 -13.33 13.64 18.38
C PRO A 143 -14.78 13.36 18.80
N GLN A 144 -15.68 13.23 17.83
CA GLN A 144 -17.09 12.88 18.05
C GLN A 144 -17.29 11.52 18.73
N ALA A 145 -16.39 10.55 18.49
CA ALA A 145 -16.40 9.26 19.16
C ALA A 145 -15.93 9.37 20.62
N ILE A 146 -14.98 10.28 20.91
CA ILE A 146 -14.48 10.53 22.28
C ILE A 146 -15.52 11.28 23.11
N PHE A 147 -16.26 12.22 22.50
CA PHE A 147 -17.26 13.04 23.20
C PHE A 147 -18.68 12.44 23.19
N GLY A 148 -18.84 11.16 22.80
CA GLY A 148 -20.13 10.46 22.90
C GLY A 148 -21.23 11.01 21.99
N LEU A 149 -20.88 11.78 20.96
CA LEU A 149 -21.81 12.33 19.97
C LEU A 149 -21.97 11.40 18.75
N ALA A 150 -21.41 10.19 18.80
CA ALA A 150 -21.58 9.21 17.74
C ALA A 150 -23.08 8.88 17.59
N PRO A 151 -23.63 8.91 16.37
CA PRO A 151 -25.03 8.58 16.13
C PRO A 151 -25.33 7.18 16.66
N ARG A 152 -26.27 7.07 17.59
CA ARG A 152 -26.79 5.80 18.13
C ARG A 152 -27.36 4.97 16.96
N GLY A 153 -26.55 4.09 16.38
CA GLY A 153 -26.99 3.25 15.27
C GLY A 153 -25.88 2.53 14.51
N SER A 154 -24.62 2.98 14.56
CA SER A 154 -23.51 2.27 13.90
C SER A 154 -23.14 1.04 14.73
N THR A 155 -23.49 -0.16 14.26
CA THR A 155 -23.03 -1.41 14.85
C THR A 155 -21.52 -1.53 14.68
N MET A 156 -20.84 -1.95 15.76
CA MET A 156 -19.38 -2.02 15.92
C MET A 156 -18.62 -2.87 14.88
N ARG A 157 -19.33 -3.52 13.93
CA ARG A 157 -18.75 -4.44 12.96
C ARG A 157 -18.48 -3.81 11.58
N GLN A 158 -18.98 -2.60 11.31
CA GLN A 158 -18.75 -1.85 10.07
C GLN A 158 -17.76 -0.68 10.22
N THR A 159 -17.22 -0.47 11.42
CA THR A 159 -16.26 0.61 11.69
C THR A 159 -14.91 0.48 10.96
N PRO A 160 -14.30 -0.70 10.76
CA PRO A 160 -12.93 -0.75 10.22
C PRO A 160 -12.86 -0.30 8.76
N ASP A 161 -13.85 -0.65 7.94
CA ASP A 161 -13.89 -0.22 6.54
C ASP A 161 -14.12 1.28 6.43
N LEU A 162 -15.01 1.84 7.25
CA LEU A 162 -15.28 3.28 7.29
C LEU A 162 -14.05 4.08 7.76
N GLU A 163 -13.32 3.58 8.76
CA GLU A 163 -12.09 4.21 9.27
C GLU A 163 -10.96 4.16 8.25
N ALA A 164 -10.79 3.03 7.54
CA ALA A 164 -9.80 2.89 6.47
C ALA A 164 -10.08 3.90 5.34
N HIS A 165 -11.34 4.00 4.89
CA HIS A 165 -11.71 4.96 3.85
C HIS A 165 -11.52 6.41 4.32
N HIS A 166 -11.79 6.71 5.60
CA HIS A 166 -11.57 8.04 6.15
C HIS A 166 -10.08 8.43 6.18
N GLY A 167 -9.21 7.50 6.58
CA GLY A 167 -7.76 7.68 6.56
C GLY A 167 -7.22 7.99 5.15
N LEU A 168 -7.66 7.23 4.15
CA LEU A 168 -7.27 7.46 2.76
C LEU A 168 -7.74 8.82 2.23
N GLN A 169 -8.97 9.24 2.53
CA GLN A 169 -9.46 10.58 2.14
C GLN A 169 -8.69 11.71 2.83
N LEU A 170 -8.33 11.53 4.11
CA LEU A 170 -7.53 12.51 4.83
C LEU A 170 -6.11 12.60 4.27
N ALA A 171 -5.50 11.45 3.94
CA ALA A 171 -4.22 11.38 3.25
C ALA A 171 -4.27 12.11 1.90
N GLU A 172 -5.36 11.97 1.14
CA GLU A 172 -5.53 12.64 -0.16
C GLU A 172 -5.50 14.16 0.00
N ARG A 173 -6.22 14.69 0.99
CA ARG A 173 -6.25 16.13 1.29
C ARG A 173 -4.88 16.66 1.69
N PHE A 174 -4.15 15.92 2.53
CA PHE A 174 -2.80 16.30 2.93
C PHE A 174 -1.82 16.28 1.74
N LEU A 175 -1.90 15.26 0.87
CA LEU A 175 -1.07 15.20 -0.34
C LEU A 175 -1.40 16.32 -1.33
N SER A 176 -2.68 16.55 -1.60
CA SER A 176 -3.11 17.65 -2.46
C SER A 176 -2.62 19.00 -1.93
N THR A 177 -2.69 19.22 -0.61
CA THR A 177 -2.14 20.42 0.03
C THR A 177 -0.62 20.49 -0.13
N SER A 178 0.08 19.37 0.03
CA SER A 178 1.54 19.31 -0.15
C SER A 178 1.97 19.64 -1.59
N LEU A 179 1.23 19.17 -2.59
CA LEU A 179 1.47 19.48 -4.00
C LEU A 179 1.19 20.95 -4.30
N HIS A 180 0.17 21.55 -3.70
CA HIS A 180 -0.06 23.00 -3.82
C HIS A 180 1.11 23.82 -3.24
N ILE A 181 1.65 23.40 -2.09
CA ILE A 181 2.86 24.02 -1.51
C ILE A 181 4.08 23.79 -2.40
N ALA A 182 4.21 22.62 -3.01
CA ALA A 182 5.29 22.28 -3.92
C ALA A 182 5.25 23.16 -5.18
N ASP A 183 4.07 23.33 -5.79
CA ASP A 183 3.87 24.18 -6.96
C ASP A 183 4.16 25.66 -6.67
N ALA A 184 3.71 26.17 -5.51
CA ALA A 184 4.07 27.51 -5.04
C ALA A 184 5.59 27.72 -4.89
N LYS A 185 6.35 26.64 -4.76
CA LYS A 185 7.82 26.61 -4.68
C LYS A 185 8.50 26.16 -5.97
N LYS A 186 7.75 26.05 -7.08
CA LYS A 186 8.21 25.60 -8.40
C LYS A 186 8.72 24.17 -8.43
N ILE A 187 8.27 23.32 -7.49
CA ILE A 187 8.49 21.88 -7.46
C ILE A 187 7.23 21.25 -8.06
N ARG A 188 7.23 21.07 -9.39
CA ARG A 188 6.06 20.56 -10.13
C ARG A 188 6.48 19.69 -11.30
N VAL A 189 5.63 18.76 -11.67
CA VAL A 189 5.72 18.03 -12.94
C VAL A 189 5.18 18.95 -14.03
N GLU A 190 6.06 19.38 -14.95
CA GLU A 190 5.68 20.25 -16.06
C GLU A 190 4.92 19.44 -17.13
N GLU A 191 3.75 19.91 -17.54
CA GLU A 191 2.88 19.21 -18.51
C GLU A 191 3.40 19.31 -19.95
N LEU A 192 4.16 20.37 -20.25
CA LEU A 192 4.75 20.61 -21.56
C LEU A 192 6.26 20.56 -21.40
N ASN A 193 6.85 19.44 -21.84
CA ASN A 193 8.29 19.25 -21.82
C ASN A 193 8.98 20.35 -22.63
N LEU A 194 9.66 21.25 -21.94
CA LEU A 194 10.79 21.96 -22.52
C LEU A 194 11.94 20.94 -22.48
N GLU A 195 12.33 20.42 -23.65
CA GLU A 195 13.19 19.23 -23.86
C GLU A 195 14.49 19.17 -23.04
N ASP A 196 14.91 20.26 -22.39
CA ASP A 196 16.19 20.37 -21.68
C ASP A 196 16.08 20.44 -20.14
N LYS A 197 14.88 20.46 -19.54
CA LYS A 197 14.76 20.59 -18.07
C LYS A 197 14.65 19.23 -17.38
N PRO A 198 15.55 18.89 -16.43
CA PRO A 198 15.44 17.65 -15.68
C PRO A 198 14.17 17.67 -14.82
N LEU A 199 13.48 16.52 -14.81
CA LEU A 199 12.25 16.32 -14.06
C LEU A 199 12.52 16.38 -12.56
N ASP A 200 11.68 17.10 -11.80
CA ASP A 200 11.79 17.14 -10.35
C ASP A 200 11.18 15.87 -9.74
N TRP A 201 12.03 14.91 -9.37
CA TRP A 201 11.63 13.64 -8.76
C TRP A 201 10.78 13.79 -7.50
N THR A 202 10.89 14.89 -6.75
CA THR A 202 10.00 15.11 -5.60
C THR A 202 8.57 15.34 -6.07
N ALA A 203 8.38 16.13 -7.13
CA ALA A 203 7.06 16.34 -7.71
C ALA A 203 6.49 15.05 -8.31
N VAL A 204 7.32 14.29 -9.03
CA VAL A 204 6.94 12.99 -9.62
C VAL A 204 6.45 12.02 -8.55
N THR A 205 7.20 11.86 -7.46
CA THR A 205 6.86 10.93 -6.39
C THR A 205 5.58 11.36 -5.65
N LEU A 206 5.39 12.66 -5.39
CA LEU A 206 4.17 13.15 -4.74
C LEU A 206 2.92 12.97 -5.62
N GLU A 207 3.02 13.25 -6.92
CA GLU A 207 1.94 13.04 -7.88
C GLU A 207 1.62 11.54 -8.04
N ALA A 208 2.65 10.69 -8.15
CA ALA A 208 2.48 9.25 -8.24
C ALA A 208 1.85 8.68 -6.98
N TRP A 209 2.22 9.17 -5.79
CA TRP A 209 1.62 8.76 -4.53
C TRP A 209 0.14 9.18 -4.46
N LEU A 210 -0.18 10.41 -4.86
CA LEU A 210 -1.56 10.87 -4.88
C LEU A 210 -2.43 10.04 -5.85
N ALA A 211 -1.92 9.73 -7.04
CA ALA A 211 -2.61 8.86 -7.99
C ALA A 211 -2.80 7.43 -7.42
N ASN A 212 -1.76 6.85 -6.82
CA ASN A 212 -1.85 5.55 -6.13
C ASN A 212 -2.93 5.58 -5.04
N LEU A 213 -2.94 6.60 -4.19
CA LEU A 213 -3.91 6.75 -3.11
C LEU A 213 -5.34 6.84 -3.64
N ARG A 214 -5.56 7.58 -4.72
CA ARG A 214 -6.86 7.71 -5.38
C ARG A 214 -7.36 6.39 -5.98
N THR A 215 -6.45 5.53 -6.47
CA THR A 215 -6.81 4.16 -6.89
C THR A 215 -7.20 3.27 -5.70
N LYS A 216 -6.58 3.45 -4.53
CA LYS A 216 -6.98 2.76 -3.29
C LYS A 216 -8.36 3.20 -2.78
N ILE A 217 -8.70 4.49 -2.93
CA ILE A 217 -10.04 5.01 -2.58
C ILE A 217 -11.12 4.42 -3.51
N ALA A 218 -10.78 4.15 -4.78
CA ALA A 218 -11.58 3.41 -5.75
C ALA A 218 -13.02 3.94 -6.01
N THR A 219 -13.29 5.22 -5.74
CA THR A 219 -14.54 5.86 -6.19
C THR A 219 -14.41 6.29 -7.65
N PRO A 220 -15.51 6.39 -8.43
CA PRO A 220 -15.42 6.83 -9.82
C PRO A 220 -14.72 8.17 -10.01
N ALA A 221 -14.95 9.13 -9.10
CA ALA A 221 -14.31 10.44 -9.14
C ALA A 221 -12.81 10.37 -8.82
N THR A 222 -12.40 9.60 -7.81
CA THR A 222 -10.97 9.44 -7.49
C THR A 222 -10.24 8.65 -8.56
N LEU A 223 -10.87 7.63 -9.17
CA LEU A 223 -10.28 6.88 -10.28
C LEU A 223 -10.04 7.77 -11.50
N ALA A 224 -11.01 8.59 -11.91
CA ALA A 224 -10.82 9.56 -13.00
C ALA A 224 -9.69 10.57 -12.66
N ALA A 225 -9.58 11.01 -11.41
CA ALA A 225 -8.49 11.89 -10.98
C ALA A 225 -7.13 11.17 -10.86
N ALA A 226 -7.11 9.86 -10.65
CA ALA A 226 -5.90 9.04 -10.66
C ALA A 226 -5.39 8.85 -12.08
N GLU A 227 -6.29 8.60 -13.03
CA GLU A 227 -6.01 8.50 -14.46
C GLU A 227 -5.27 9.72 -14.96
N VAL A 228 -5.84 10.92 -14.77
CA VAL A 228 -5.20 12.19 -15.17
C VAL A 228 -3.82 12.35 -14.53
N GLY A 229 -3.67 11.95 -13.26
CA GLY A 229 -2.38 12.00 -12.56
C GLY A 229 -1.33 11.07 -13.18
N TYR A 230 -1.72 9.84 -13.54
CA TYR A 230 -0.83 8.89 -14.20
C TYR A 230 -0.52 9.30 -15.65
N GLU A 231 -1.47 9.82 -16.41
CA GLU A 231 -1.24 10.33 -17.77
C GLU A 231 -0.22 11.48 -17.76
N LYS A 232 -0.40 12.45 -16.85
CA LYS A 232 0.56 13.53 -16.64
C LYS A 232 1.97 13.01 -16.35
N LEU A 233 2.09 11.97 -15.52
CA LEU A 233 3.38 11.34 -15.22
C LEU A 233 3.94 10.57 -16.41
N TYR A 234 3.09 9.89 -17.17
CA TYR A 234 3.48 9.15 -18.37
C TYR A 234 4.07 10.10 -19.41
N ASP A 235 3.38 11.20 -19.72
CA ASP A 235 3.84 12.18 -20.70
C ASP A 235 5.15 12.87 -20.25
N ALA A 236 5.26 13.21 -18.97
CA ALA A 236 6.46 13.82 -18.41
C ALA A 236 7.67 12.87 -18.47
N LEU A 237 7.48 11.61 -18.11
CA LEU A 237 8.55 10.61 -18.10
C LEU A 237 8.90 10.12 -19.51
N HIS A 238 7.93 10.02 -20.43
CA HIS A 238 8.16 9.51 -21.78
C HIS A 238 9.16 10.34 -22.59
N ALA A 239 9.27 11.64 -22.31
CA ALA A 239 10.27 12.50 -22.94
C ALA A 239 11.67 12.38 -22.33
N GLN A 240 11.81 11.74 -21.18
CA GLN A 240 13.09 11.58 -20.49
C GLN A 240 13.79 10.30 -20.95
N PRO A 241 15.12 10.29 -21.08
CA PRO A 241 15.86 9.07 -21.39
C PRO A 241 15.83 8.09 -20.19
N HIS A 242 15.92 6.79 -20.48
CA HIS A 242 16.01 5.71 -19.47
C HIS A 242 14.78 5.53 -18.54
N THR A 243 13.64 6.13 -18.87
CA THR A 243 12.38 6.02 -18.09
C THR A 243 11.36 5.07 -18.70
N GLU A 244 11.69 4.36 -19.78
CA GLU A 244 10.82 3.41 -20.47
C GLU A 244 10.12 2.40 -19.52
N PRO A 245 10.81 1.80 -18.52
CA PRO A 245 10.19 0.87 -17.59
C PRO A 245 9.11 1.53 -16.71
N PHE A 246 9.32 2.80 -16.33
CA PHE A 246 8.32 3.59 -15.60
C PHE A 246 7.09 3.87 -16.48
N CYS A 247 7.32 4.19 -17.75
CA CYS A 247 6.25 4.42 -18.72
C CYS A 247 5.40 3.16 -18.91
N LYS A 248 6.02 1.97 -19.00
CA LYS A 248 5.30 0.68 -19.11
C LYS A 248 4.42 0.40 -17.89
N ILE A 249 4.92 0.66 -16.68
CA ILE A 249 4.12 0.51 -15.45
C ILE A 249 3.00 1.54 -15.38
N LEU A 250 3.26 2.79 -15.71
CA LEU A 250 2.24 3.84 -15.74
C LEU A 250 1.14 3.50 -16.75
N ALA A 251 1.50 3.08 -17.96
CA ALA A 251 0.55 2.62 -18.96
C ALA A 251 -0.28 1.43 -18.45
N THR A 252 0.34 0.48 -17.76
CA THR A 252 -0.38 -0.62 -17.11
C THR A 252 -1.37 -0.09 -16.06
N ARG A 253 -0.95 0.82 -15.18
CA ARG A 253 -1.80 1.42 -14.13
C ARG A 253 -2.98 2.21 -14.73
N ILE A 254 -2.75 3.00 -15.79
CA ILE A 254 -3.80 3.73 -16.51
C ILE A 254 -4.80 2.74 -17.10
N GLY A 255 -4.33 1.68 -17.77
CA GLY A 255 -5.17 0.62 -18.30
C GLY A 255 -6.04 -0.05 -17.23
N THR A 256 -5.49 -0.29 -16.04
CA THR A 256 -6.23 -0.80 -14.88
C THR A 256 -7.33 0.14 -14.42
N VAL A 257 -7.01 1.43 -14.25
CA VAL A 257 -7.96 2.45 -13.80
C VAL A 257 -9.11 2.58 -14.79
N GLN A 258 -8.79 2.61 -16.09
CA GLN A 258 -9.76 2.61 -17.17
C GLN A 258 -10.67 1.37 -17.15
N ALA A 259 -10.10 0.18 -16.92
CA ALA A 259 -10.90 -1.04 -16.75
C ALA A 259 -11.82 -0.97 -15.51
N GLN A 260 -11.35 -0.42 -14.38
CA GLN A 260 -12.16 -0.23 -13.17
C GLN A 260 -13.29 0.80 -13.37
N LEU A 261 -13.09 1.79 -14.24
CA LEU A 261 -14.12 2.75 -14.67
C LEU A 261 -15.12 2.16 -15.67
N GLY A 262 -15.00 0.89 -16.05
CA GLY A 262 -15.86 0.24 -17.06
C GLY A 262 -15.47 0.59 -18.51
N GLN A 263 -14.32 1.22 -18.72
CA GLN A 263 -13.83 1.71 -20.02
C GLN A 263 -12.70 0.80 -20.55
N LEU A 264 -12.91 -0.52 -20.52
CA LEU A 264 -11.90 -1.51 -20.90
C LEU A 264 -11.35 -1.29 -22.33
N SER A 265 -12.18 -0.83 -23.27
CA SER A 265 -11.73 -0.55 -24.65
C SER A 265 -10.64 0.51 -24.72
N GLN A 266 -10.72 1.57 -23.90
CA GLN A 266 -9.67 2.57 -23.79
C GLN A 266 -8.46 2.01 -23.06
N GLY A 267 -8.69 1.22 -22.00
CA GLY A 267 -7.63 0.55 -21.25
C GLY A 267 -6.77 -0.38 -22.12
N ILE A 268 -7.35 -1.04 -23.13
CA ILE A 268 -6.60 -1.89 -24.09
C ILE A 268 -5.51 -1.10 -24.82
N SER A 269 -5.77 0.14 -25.23
CA SER A 269 -4.76 0.97 -25.90
C SER A 269 -3.60 1.33 -24.97
N TRP A 270 -3.85 1.44 -23.66
CA TRP A 270 -2.81 1.65 -22.66
C TRP A 270 -2.01 0.37 -22.40
N PHE A 271 -2.68 -0.79 -22.35
CA PHE A 271 -1.99 -2.08 -22.26
C PHE A 271 -1.13 -2.36 -23.49
N GLN A 272 -1.54 -1.89 -24.68
CA GLN A 272 -0.71 -1.94 -25.88
C GLN A 272 0.59 -1.15 -25.72
N ARG A 273 0.52 0.07 -25.16
CA ARG A 273 1.72 0.88 -24.86
C ARG A 273 2.62 0.23 -23.80
N ALA A 274 2.05 -0.51 -22.84
CA ALA A 274 2.83 -1.24 -21.86
C ALA A 274 3.57 -2.46 -22.44
N LEU A 275 3.00 -3.08 -23.49
CA LEU A 275 3.52 -4.29 -24.14
C LEU A 275 4.31 -4.02 -25.43
N ASP A 276 4.34 -2.76 -25.88
CA ASP A 276 4.85 -2.31 -27.20
C ASP A 276 4.20 -3.01 -28.41
N LYS A 277 3.07 -3.72 -28.19
CA LYS A 277 2.36 -4.57 -29.16
C LYS A 277 0.90 -4.68 -28.79
N GLU A 278 0.05 -5.00 -29.77
CA GLU A 278 -1.35 -5.31 -29.51
C GLU A 278 -1.47 -6.46 -28.49
N PRO A 279 -2.26 -6.32 -27.42
CA PRO A 279 -2.38 -7.35 -26.40
C PRO A 279 -2.82 -8.71 -26.97
N SER A 280 -3.70 -8.71 -27.97
CA SER A 280 -4.11 -9.93 -28.67
C SER A 280 -2.95 -10.65 -29.34
N ASP A 281 -2.00 -9.90 -29.92
CA ASP A 281 -0.84 -10.46 -30.61
C ASP A 281 0.14 -11.05 -29.62
N VAL A 282 0.37 -10.37 -28.49
CA VAL A 282 1.20 -10.89 -27.39
C VAL A 282 0.57 -12.15 -26.81
N ILE A 283 -0.75 -12.17 -26.56
CA ILE A 283 -1.46 -13.35 -26.08
C ILE A 283 -1.31 -14.51 -27.05
N ASN A 284 -1.55 -14.29 -28.34
CA ASN A 284 -1.44 -15.34 -29.36
C ASN A 284 0.00 -15.85 -29.50
N ALA A 285 0.98 -14.94 -29.53
CA ALA A 285 2.38 -15.30 -29.64
C ALA A 285 2.88 -16.06 -28.40
N ALA A 286 2.44 -15.67 -27.20
CA ALA A 286 2.76 -16.36 -25.95
C ALA A 286 2.14 -17.76 -25.90
N LEU A 287 0.85 -17.91 -26.25
CA LEU A 287 0.19 -19.22 -26.34
C LEU A 287 0.84 -20.14 -27.37
N ALA A 288 1.47 -19.58 -28.40
CA ALA A 288 2.24 -20.31 -29.39
C ALA A 288 3.71 -20.56 -28.99
N ASP A 289 4.14 -20.15 -27.79
CA ASP A 289 5.53 -20.18 -27.32
C ASP A 289 6.52 -19.44 -28.27
N THR A 290 6.05 -18.39 -28.96
CA THR A 290 6.84 -17.58 -29.91
C THR A 290 7.16 -16.18 -29.39
N TYR A 291 6.46 -15.71 -28.35
CA TYR A 291 6.78 -14.43 -27.73
C TYR A 291 7.96 -14.58 -26.77
N MET A 292 9.01 -13.78 -27.00
CA MET A 292 10.23 -13.82 -26.20
C MET A 292 10.58 -12.40 -25.73
N PRO A 293 10.31 -12.05 -24.46
CA PRO A 293 10.73 -10.77 -23.88
C PRO A 293 12.26 -10.64 -23.91
N SER A 294 12.74 -9.41 -24.12
CA SER A 294 14.17 -9.07 -24.24
C SER A 294 14.96 -9.27 -22.95
N SER A 295 14.34 -8.99 -21.80
CA SER A 295 14.97 -9.12 -20.49
C SER A 295 14.07 -9.83 -19.47
N PRO A 296 14.62 -10.32 -18.35
CA PRO A 296 13.82 -10.83 -17.24
C PRO A 296 12.82 -9.79 -16.72
N LEU A 297 13.23 -8.51 -16.62
CA LEU A 297 12.35 -7.42 -16.21
C LEU A 297 11.17 -7.25 -17.18
N ASP A 298 11.41 -7.27 -18.49
CA ASP A 298 10.35 -7.20 -19.50
C ASP A 298 9.37 -8.38 -19.38
N THR A 299 9.88 -9.57 -19.05
CA THR A 299 9.00 -10.72 -18.74
C THR A 299 8.09 -10.41 -17.56
N ARG A 300 8.63 -9.85 -16.46
CA ARG A 300 7.82 -9.53 -15.25
C ARG A 300 6.77 -8.47 -15.55
N LEU A 301 7.16 -7.41 -16.26
CA LEU A 301 6.25 -6.35 -16.70
C LEU A 301 5.15 -6.87 -17.63
N ALA A 302 5.49 -7.72 -18.60
CA ALA A 302 4.51 -8.33 -19.51
C ALA A 302 3.54 -9.26 -18.77
N VAL A 303 4.04 -10.10 -17.85
CA VAL A 303 3.20 -10.98 -17.01
C VAL A 303 2.25 -10.16 -16.14
N HIS A 304 2.76 -9.12 -15.47
CA HIS A 304 1.93 -8.21 -14.66
C HIS A 304 0.88 -7.48 -15.50
N THR A 305 1.23 -7.08 -16.73
CA THR A 305 0.28 -6.44 -17.65
C THR A 305 -0.82 -7.41 -18.08
N LEU A 306 -0.47 -8.64 -18.47
CA LEU A 306 -1.45 -9.68 -18.85
C LEU A 306 -2.35 -10.08 -17.68
N GLN A 307 -1.79 -10.17 -16.47
CA GLN A 307 -2.54 -10.39 -15.24
C GLN A 307 -3.61 -9.31 -15.06
N THR A 308 -3.21 -8.05 -15.18
CA THR A 308 -4.09 -6.91 -14.94
C THR A 308 -5.14 -6.76 -16.03
N LEU A 309 -4.76 -7.01 -17.28
CA LEU A 309 -5.69 -7.12 -18.40
C LEU A 309 -6.72 -8.23 -18.17
N SER A 310 -6.30 -9.40 -17.66
CA SER A 310 -7.22 -10.50 -17.34
C SER A 310 -8.23 -10.11 -16.27
N ARG A 311 -7.80 -9.37 -15.23
CA ARG A 311 -8.70 -8.82 -14.21
C ARG A 311 -9.67 -7.81 -14.82
N GLY A 312 -9.20 -6.98 -15.75
CA GLY A 312 -10.05 -6.07 -16.53
C GLY A 312 -11.15 -6.79 -17.31
N TYR A 313 -10.82 -7.90 -17.98
CA TYR A 313 -11.81 -8.76 -18.65
C TYR A 313 -12.80 -9.39 -17.67
N VAL A 314 -12.35 -9.86 -16.50
CA VAL A 314 -13.25 -10.39 -15.46
C VAL A 314 -14.21 -9.31 -14.96
N LEU A 315 -13.73 -8.09 -14.70
CA LEU A 315 -14.58 -6.96 -14.31
C LEU A 315 -15.62 -6.63 -15.40
N ALA A 316 -15.19 -6.52 -16.66
CA ALA A 316 -16.07 -6.27 -17.79
C ALA A 316 -17.12 -7.39 -17.97
N SER A 317 -16.80 -8.65 -17.59
CA SER A 317 -17.77 -9.75 -17.65
C SER A 317 -18.99 -9.49 -16.78
N SER A 318 -18.84 -8.84 -15.62
CA SER A 318 -19.96 -8.53 -14.71
C SER A 318 -20.94 -7.49 -15.28
N GLN A 319 -20.47 -6.66 -16.22
CA GLN A 319 -21.24 -5.57 -16.82
C GLN A 319 -21.71 -5.90 -18.25
N SER A 320 -21.15 -6.96 -18.87
CA SER A 320 -21.40 -7.30 -20.26
C SER A 320 -22.65 -8.18 -20.44
N GLU A 321 -23.36 -8.01 -21.55
CA GLU A 321 -24.42 -8.93 -21.98
C GLU A 321 -23.88 -10.32 -22.36
N ALA A 322 -22.57 -10.42 -22.66
CA ALA A 322 -21.88 -11.64 -23.05
C ALA A 322 -20.73 -11.97 -22.06
N PRO A 323 -21.04 -12.22 -20.77
CA PRO A 323 -20.04 -12.42 -19.71
C PRO A 323 -19.04 -13.53 -20.06
N ARG A 324 -19.54 -14.59 -20.73
CA ARG A 324 -18.72 -15.73 -21.15
C ARG A 324 -17.60 -15.35 -22.12
N ALA A 325 -17.84 -14.41 -23.03
CA ALA A 325 -16.81 -13.99 -23.99
C ALA A 325 -15.67 -13.26 -23.27
N GLN A 326 -16.02 -12.38 -22.34
CA GLN A 326 -15.04 -11.64 -21.52
C GLN A 326 -14.24 -12.59 -20.62
N LEU A 327 -14.90 -13.53 -19.94
CA LEU A 327 -14.21 -14.56 -19.14
C LEU A 327 -13.28 -15.45 -19.98
N TYR A 328 -13.60 -15.65 -21.26
CA TYR A 328 -12.75 -16.40 -22.17
C TYR A 328 -11.48 -15.63 -22.53
N GLU A 329 -11.59 -14.33 -22.82
CA GLU A 329 -10.43 -13.47 -23.03
C GLU A 329 -9.56 -13.33 -21.76
N ALA A 330 -10.19 -13.29 -20.57
CA ALA A 330 -9.46 -13.37 -19.30
C ALA A 330 -8.62 -14.65 -19.20
N LEU A 331 -9.25 -15.81 -19.47
CA LEU A 331 -8.57 -17.12 -19.45
C LEU A 331 -7.42 -17.17 -20.45
N ARG A 332 -7.59 -16.60 -21.65
CA ARG A 332 -6.51 -16.51 -22.66
C ARG A 332 -5.32 -15.71 -22.17
N ALA A 333 -5.56 -14.54 -21.58
CA ALA A 333 -4.51 -13.69 -21.03
C ALA A 333 -3.75 -14.39 -19.87
N GLN A 334 -4.48 -15.08 -18.98
CA GLN A 334 -3.88 -15.85 -17.88
C GLN A 334 -3.02 -17.02 -18.38
N LEU A 335 -3.52 -17.80 -19.35
CA LEU A 335 -2.76 -18.90 -19.95
C LEU A 335 -1.55 -18.37 -20.72
N ALA A 336 -1.67 -17.25 -21.44
CA ALA A 336 -0.54 -16.60 -22.08
C ALA A 336 0.54 -16.22 -21.05
N ALA A 337 0.17 -15.62 -19.91
CA ALA A 337 1.11 -15.31 -18.84
C ALA A 337 1.82 -16.56 -18.29
N LEU A 338 1.10 -17.67 -18.08
CA LEU A 338 1.68 -18.95 -17.68
C LEU A 338 2.67 -19.51 -18.72
N HIS A 339 2.38 -19.36 -20.01
CA HIS A 339 3.31 -19.74 -21.10
C HIS A 339 4.59 -18.89 -21.09
N LEU A 340 4.48 -17.58 -20.82
CA LEU A 340 5.65 -16.71 -20.64
C LEU A 340 6.49 -17.13 -19.44
N LEU A 341 5.87 -17.39 -18.29
CA LEU A 341 6.55 -17.85 -17.08
C LEU A 341 7.26 -19.19 -17.31
N ARG A 342 6.65 -20.12 -18.06
CA ARG A 342 7.27 -21.39 -18.44
C ARG A 342 8.50 -21.19 -19.34
N THR A 343 8.39 -20.29 -20.31
CA THR A 343 9.49 -19.98 -21.24
C THR A 343 10.67 -19.35 -20.49
N GLU A 344 10.36 -18.43 -19.57
CA GLU A 344 11.33 -17.79 -18.68
C GLU A 344 12.01 -18.81 -17.75
N GLN A 345 11.26 -19.74 -17.17
CA GLN A 345 11.83 -20.81 -16.34
C GLN A 345 12.84 -21.68 -17.11
N LYS A 346 12.59 -21.97 -18.40
CA LYS A 346 13.54 -22.69 -19.27
C LYS A 346 14.80 -21.88 -19.53
N ARG A 347 14.68 -20.56 -19.71
CA ARG A 347 15.80 -19.64 -19.89
C ARG A 347 16.66 -19.57 -18.62
N ILE A 348 16.03 -19.45 -17.46
CA ILE A 348 16.67 -19.36 -16.15
C ILE A 348 17.39 -20.65 -15.75
N ALA A 349 16.87 -21.82 -16.10
CA ALA A 349 17.51 -23.11 -15.79
C ALA A 349 18.95 -23.22 -16.31
N GLN A 350 19.38 -22.32 -17.20
CA GLN A 350 20.73 -22.24 -17.76
C GLN A 350 21.67 -21.31 -16.97
N SER A 351 21.17 -20.55 -15.99
CA SER A 351 21.94 -19.55 -15.24
C SER A 351 21.93 -19.84 -13.73
N PRO A 352 23.10 -20.07 -13.09
CA PRO A 352 23.18 -20.42 -11.67
C PRO A 352 22.77 -19.26 -10.74
N ASP A 353 22.94 -18.02 -11.19
CA ASP A 353 22.67 -16.82 -10.38
C ASP A 353 21.19 -16.41 -10.39
N ALA A 354 20.34 -17.15 -11.11
CA ALA A 354 18.95 -16.83 -11.36
C ALA A 354 17.98 -17.28 -10.26
N THR A 355 18.45 -17.60 -9.05
CA THR A 355 17.59 -18.19 -8.00
C THR A 355 16.40 -17.31 -7.66
N LEU A 356 16.62 -16.00 -7.47
CA LEU A 356 15.54 -15.08 -7.12
C LEU A 356 14.49 -15.00 -8.23
N GLN A 357 14.93 -14.99 -9.49
CA GLN A 357 14.05 -15.02 -10.65
C GLN A 357 13.31 -16.37 -10.75
N GLN A 358 13.94 -17.49 -10.44
CA GLN A 358 13.28 -18.78 -10.38
C GLN A 358 12.18 -18.80 -9.31
N ALA A 359 12.47 -18.30 -8.10
CA ALA A 359 11.48 -18.19 -7.03
C ALA A 359 10.30 -17.29 -7.44
N TRP A 360 10.57 -16.16 -8.07
CA TRP A 360 9.54 -15.29 -8.63
C TRP A 360 8.69 -16.01 -9.69
N THR A 361 9.29 -16.72 -10.65
CA THR A 361 8.51 -17.44 -11.67
C THR A 361 7.59 -18.50 -11.07
N LEU A 362 8.03 -19.18 -10.01
CA LEU A 362 7.21 -20.16 -9.30
C LEU A 362 6.06 -19.48 -8.56
N GLU A 363 6.33 -18.39 -7.85
CA GLU A 363 5.29 -17.62 -7.16
C GLU A 363 4.24 -17.07 -8.13
N ALA A 364 4.67 -16.42 -9.22
CA ALA A 364 3.78 -15.89 -10.25
C ALA A 364 2.98 -17.01 -10.97
N GLN A 365 3.57 -18.20 -11.17
CA GLN A 365 2.82 -19.37 -11.66
C GLN A 365 1.71 -19.77 -10.68
N GLY A 366 2.00 -19.70 -9.38
CA GLY A 366 1.03 -19.93 -8.32
C GLY A 366 -0.15 -18.97 -8.39
N GLU A 367 0.12 -17.66 -8.41
CA GLU A 367 -0.92 -16.62 -8.47
C GLU A 367 -1.79 -16.74 -9.73
N MET A 368 -1.19 -16.92 -10.91
CA MET A 368 -1.96 -17.11 -12.16
C MET A 368 -2.84 -18.36 -12.11
N SER A 369 -2.37 -19.43 -11.47
CA SER A 369 -3.11 -20.68 -11.38
C SER A 369 -4.37 -20.55 -10.52
N VAL A 370 -4.34 -19.71 -9.47
CA VAL A 370 -5.55 -19.31 -8.73
C VAL A 370 -6.53 -18.61 -9.67
N GLN A 371 -6.07 -17.59 -10.41
CA GLN A 371 -6.94 -16.83 -11.32
C GLN A 371 -7.54 -17.69 -12.44
N VAL A 372 -6.77 -18.65 -12.97
CA VAL A 372 -7.27 -19.64 -13.94
C VAL A 372 -8.35 -20.52 -13.30
N ALA A 373 -8.13 -21.02 -12.07
CA ALA A 373 -9.10 -21.85 -11.38
C ALA A 373 -10.45 -21.12 -11.16
N GLU A 374 -10.39 -19.86 -10.74
CA GLU A 374 -11.56 -19.00 -10.54
C GLU A 374 -12.27 -18.69 -11.86
N THR A 375 -11.52 -18.33 -12.89
CA THR A 375 -12.07 -18.01 -14.22
C THR A 375 -12.74 -19.24 -14.83
N LEU A 376 -12.14 -20.43 -14.70
CA LEU A 376 -12.75 -21.70 -15.10
C LEU A 376 -14.00 -22.01 -14.29
N TYR A 377 -14.03 -21.70 -12.99
CA TYR A 377 -15.22 -21.85 -12.16
C TYR A 377 -16.34 -20.90 -12.62
N ALA A 378 -16.03 -19.62 -12.85
CA ALA A 378 -16.98 -18.65 -13.38
C ALA A 378 -17.53 -19.05 -14.76
N LEU A 379 -16.67 -19.53 -15.67
CA LEU A 379 -17.07 -20.07 -16.98
C LEU A 379 -18.00 -21.28 -16.88
N GLN A 380 -17.99 -22.03 -15.77
CA GLN A 380 -18.93 -23.12 -15.52
C GLN A 380 -20.30 -22.59 -15.12
N GLN A 381 -20.34 -21.51 -14.34
CA GLN A 381 -21.60 -20.86 -13.93
C GLN A 381 -22.33 -20.17 -15.10
N HIS A 382 -21.61 -19.87 -16.19
CA HIS A 382 -22.16 -19.28 -17.42
C HIS A 382 -22.11 -20.27 -18.60
N PRO A 383 -22.93 -21.34 -18.62
CA PRO A 383 -22.93 -22.30 -19.72
C PRO A 383 -23.32 -21.62 -21.05
N ALA A 384 -22.63 -21.97 -22.13
CA ALA A 384 -22.99 -21.51 -23.46
C ALA A 384 -24.42 -21.97 -23.79
N LYS A 385 -25.25 -21.07 -24.34
CA LYS A 385 -26.50 -21.48 -24.97
C LYS A 385 -26.15 -22.49 -26.06
N HIS A 386 -26.67 -23.72 -25.93
CA HIS A 386 -26.29 -24.85 -26.75
C HIS A 386 -26.60 -24.60 -28.24
N ASN A 387 -25.60 -24.15 -29.00
CA ASN A 387 -25.59 -24.32 -30.45
C ASN A 387 -24.89 -25.65 -30.74
N LEU A 388 -25.64 -26.64 -31.24
CA LEU A 388 -25.14 -28.00 -31.53
C LEU A 388 -23.86 -28.02 -32.40
N LEU A 389 -23.65 -26.98 -33.20
CA LEU A 389 -22.47 -26.81 -34.06
C LEU A 389 -21.19 -26.39 -33.31
N THR A 390 -21.28 -25.69 -32.16
CA THR A 390 -20.09 -25.31 -31.38
C THR A 390 -19.63 -26.39 -30.42
N TRP A 391 -20.46 -27.40 -30.14
CA TRP A 391 -20.14 -28.50 -29.23
C TRP A 391 -18.95 -29.36 -29.70
N TRP A 392 -18.78 -29.54 -31.00
CA TRP A 392 -17.68 -30.33 -31.59
C TRP A 392 -16.33 -29.60 -31.56
N LYS A 393 -16.31 -28.26 -31.61
CA LYS A 393 -15.11 -27.46 -31.34
C LYS A 393 -14.97 -27.29 -29.82
N ARG A 394 -14.75 -28.40 -29.11
CA ARG A 394 -14.33 -28.34 -27.71
C ARG A 394 -13.08 -27.50 -27.64
N ASP A 395 -13.22 -26.36 -27.00
CA ASP A 395 -12.19 -25.35 -26.99
C ASP A 395 -10.95 -25.88 -26.28
N LYS A 396 -9.80 -25.92 -26.97
CA LYS A 396 -8.56 -26.46 -26.42
C LYS A 396 -8.17 -25.74 -25.12
N LEU A 397 -8.50 -24.46 -25.02
CA LEU A 397 -8.24 -23.60 -23.86
C LEU A 397 -9.05 -24.00 -22.62
N LEU A 398 -10.31 -24.42 -22.79
CA LEU A 398 -11.14 -24.91 -21.66
C LEU A 398 -10.66 -26.26 -21.10
N ASN A 399 -9.83 -26.97 -21.86
CA ASN A 399 -9.21 -28.23 -21.47
C ASN A 399 -7.73 -28.05 -21.12
N ALA A 400 -7.26 -26.81 -20.94
CA ALA A 400 -5.91 -26.55 -20.47
C ALA A 400 -5.73 -27.18 -19.08
N VAL A 401 -4.76 -28.09 -18.98
CA VAL A 401 -4.44 -28.81 -17.74
C VAL A 401 -3.12 -28.32 -17.15
N PRO A 402 -2.99 -28.29 -15.81
CA PRO A 402 -1.75 -27.90 -15.14
C PRO A 402 -0.51 -28.68 -15.60
N GLN A 403 -0.66 -29.94 -16.07
CA GLN A 403 0.48 -30.75 -16.55
C GLN A 403 1.26 -30.08 -17.69
N THR A 404 0.60 -29.27 -18.53
CA THR A 404 1.27 -28.55 -19.62
C THR A 404 2.28 -27.51 -19.11
N PHE A 405 2.19 -27.14 -17.83
CA PHE A 405 3.06 -26.20 -17.12
C PHE A 405 3.94 -26.90 -16.07
N GLY A 406 4.08 -28.23 -16.15
CA GLY A 406 4.99 -29.02 -15.32
C GLY A 406 4.39 -29.49 -13.98
N ALA A 407 3.07 -29.56 -13.86
CA ALA A 407 2.41 -30.20 -12.72
C ALA A 407 2.58 -31.73 -12.72
N LEU A 408 2.48 -32.35 -11.54
CA LEU A 408 2.43 -33.82 -11.41
C LEU A 408 1.20 -34.39 -12.15
N GLN A 409 1.33 -35.62 -12.65
CA GLN A 409 0.29 -36.28 -13.46
C GLN A 409 -0.99 -36.50 -12.64
N THR A 410 -2.12 -35.95 -13.10
CA THR A 410 -3.45 -36.30 -12.59
C THR A 410 -4.06 -37.37 -13.51
N THR A 411 -4.36 -38.55 -12.98
CA THR A 411 -4.65 -39.77 -13.77
C THR A 411 -6.12 -40.00 -14.13
N SER A 412 -7.03 -39.05 -13.94
CA SER A 412 -8.47 -39.28 -14.17
C SER A 412 -9.10 -38.34 -15.21
N LYS A 413 -10.23 -38.76 -15.79
CA LYS A 413 -11.09 -37.87 -16.58
C LYS A 413 -11.69 -36.83 -15.64
N ILE A 414 -11.15 -35.62 -15.69
CA ILE A 414 -11.45 -34.54 -14.75
C ILE A 414 -12.78 -33.87 -15.13
N GLY A 415 -13.76 -33.94 -14.23
CA GLY A 415 -14.98 -33.11 -14.29
C GLY A 415 -14.63 -31.62 -14.14
N ARG A 416 -15.50 -30.71 -14.60
CA ARG A 416 -15.12 -29.28 -14.66
C ARG A 416 -14.73 -28.67 -13.29
N MET A 417 -15.42 -29.03 -12.20
CA MET A 417 -15.02 -28.60 -10.84
C MET A 417 -13.68 -29.18 -10.41
N GLN A 418 -13.39 -30.42 -10.81
CA GLN A 418 -12.10 -31.06 -10.53
C GLN A 418 -10.97 -30.34 -11.29
N MET A 419 -11.26 -29.66 -12.41
CA MET A 419 -10.26 -28.87 -13.14
C MET A 419 -9.84 -27.64 -12.32
N SER A 420 -10.80 -26.87 -11.79
CA SER A 420 -10.50 -25.76 -10.89
C SER A 420 -9.72 -26.23 -9.66
N GLN A 421 -10.10 -27.37 -9.07
CA GLN A 421 -9.37 -27.96 -7.94
C GLN A 421 -7.92 -28.35 -8.31
N ALA A 422 -7.70 -28.93 -9.49
CA ALA A 422 -6.36 -29.28 -9.97
C ALA A 422 -5.46 -28.05 -10.16
N TRP A 423 -6.02 -26.94 -10.66
CA TRP A 423 -5.30 -25.67 -10.77
C TRP A 423 -4.96 -25.07 -9.40
N LEU A 424 -5.85 -25.17 -8.40
CA LEU A 424 -5.56 -24.73 -7.03
C LEU A 424 -4.48 -25.58 -6.35
N GLN A 425 -4.49 -26.90 -6.58
CA GLN A 425 -3.42 -27.79 -6.10
C GLN A 425 -2.07 -27.42 -6.72
N PHE A 426 -2.05 -27.21 -8.04
CA PHE A 426 -0.86 -26.73 -8.73
C PHE A 426 -0.38 -25.36 -8.19
N ALA A 427 -1.31 -24.43 -7.93
CA ALA A 427 -0.97 -23.14 -7.33
C ALA A 427 -0.27 -23.30 -5.97
N SER A 428 -0.80 -24.16 -5.11
CA SER A 428 -0.22 -24.48 -3.79
C SER A 428 1.17 -25.11 -3.91
N GLU A 429 1.36 -26.08 -4.82
CA GLU A 429 2.67 -26.70 -5.08
C GLU A 429 3.72 -25.67 -5.52
N ARG A 430 3.32 -24.72 -6.36
CA ARG A 430 4.21 -23.66 -6.87
C ARG A 430 4.60 -22.68 -5.78
N ALA A 431 3.66 -22.26 -4.94
CA ALA A 431 3.92 -21.44 -3.76
C ALA A 431 4.89 -22.11 -2.79
N LEU A 432 4.68 -23.41 -2.48
CA LEU A 432 5.58 -24.19 -1.63
C LEU A 432 6.99 -24.31 -2.25
N SER A 433 7.06 -24.49 -3.56
CA SER A 433 8.35 -24.57 -4.28
C SER A 433 9.10 -23.24 -4.25
N ALA A 434 8.40 -22.11 -4.41
CA ALA A 434 9.00 -20.78 -4.29
C ALA A 434 9.57 -20.56 -2.87
N LYS A 435 8.80 -20.92 -1.84
CA LYS A 435 9.24 -20.86 -0.43
C LYS A 435 10.47 -21.73 -0.18
N ALA A 436 10.45 -22.97 -0.67
CA ALA A 436 11.58 -23.89 -0.56
C ALA A 436 12.83 -23.32 -1.23
N GLN A 437 12.69 -22.76 -2.44
CA GLN A 437 13.79 -22.14 -3.19
C GLN A 437 14.42 -20.98 -2.42
N LEU A 438 13.61 -20.10 -1.82
CA LEU A 438 14.10 -18.98 -1.02
C LEU A 438 14.76 -19.43 0.30
N SER A 439 14.25 -20.51 0.91
CA SER A 439 14.80 -21.06 2.16
C SER A 439 16.10 -21.85 1.97
N ALA A 440 16.27 -22.53 0.83
CA ALA A 440 17.48 -23.29 0.51
C ALA A 440 18.67 -22.36 0.26
N ASN A 441 18.41 -21.18 -0.31
CA ASN A 441 19.42 -20.18 -0.62
C ASN A 441 19.73 -19.24 0.54
N ASN A 442 19.90 -19.81 1.74
CA ASN A 442 20.45 -19.12 2.92
C ASN A 442 21.95 -18.77 2.76
N SER A 443 22.36 -18.30 1.57
CA SER A 443 23.53 -17.46 1.43
C SER A 443 23.45 -16.37 2.50
N PRO A 444 24.57 -16.03 3.17
CA PRO A 444 24.54 -15.08 4.28
C PRO A 444 23.87 -13.80 3.80
N GLN A 445 22.65 -13.50 4.30
CA GLN A 445 21.80 -12.38 3.89
C GLN A 445 22.55 -11.01 3.92
N ALA A 446 23.67 -10.97 4.64
CA ALA A 446 24.61 -9.86 4.68
C ALA A 446 25.27 -9.53 3.33
N GLN A 447 25.28 -10.44 2.35
CA GLN A 447 25.93 -10.23 1.04
C GLN A 447 24.97 -9.84 -0.09
N LEU A 448 23.65 -9.98 0.10
CA LEU A 448 22.67 -9.57 -0.90
C LEU A 448 22.52 -8.05 -0.90
N SER A 449 22.33 -7.47 -2.09
CA SER A 449 21.95 -6.05 -2.18
C SER A 449 20.58 -5.82 -1.50
N PRO A 450 20.29 -4.60 -1.03
CA PRO A 450 19.01 -4.28 -0.39
C PRO A 450 17.79 -4.64 -1.24
N SER A 451 17.85 -4.39 -2.55
CA SER A 451 16.78 -4.71 -3.51
C SER A 451 16.50 -6.22 -3.59
N HIS A 452 17.55 -7.05 -3.62
CA HIS A 452 17.41 -8.51 -3.66
C HIS A 452 16.77 -9.05 -2.38
N ARG A 453 17.13 -8.48 -1.23
CA ARG A 453 16.50 -8.83 0.05
C ARG A 453 15.03 -8.44 0.05
N HIS A 454 14.71 -7.21 -0.36
CA HIS A 454 13.33 -6.74 -0.43
C HIS A 454 12.49 -7.57 -1.41
N ALA A 455 13.00 -7.86 -2.61
CA ALA A 455 12.35 -8.72 -3.58
C ALA A 455 12.13 -10.14 -3.04
N SER A 456 13.12 -10.73 -2.36
CA SER A 456 13.00 -12.04 -1.73
C SER A 456 11.90 -12.07 -0.66
N GLU A 457 11.87 -11.07 0.24
CA GLU A 457 10.83 -10.94 1.27
C GLU A 457 9.44 -10.73 0.67
N ARG A 458 9.34 -9.98 -0.45
CA ARG A 458 8.10 -9.76 -1.17
C ARG A 458 7.60 -11.05 -1.82
N ILE A 459 8.45 -11.78 -2.53
CA ILE A 459 8.10 -13.08 -3.14
C ILE A 459 7.69 -14.08 -2.05
N LEU A 460 8.41 -14.12 -0.92
CA LEU A 460 8.05 -15.00 0.19
C LEU A 460 6.67 -14.67 0.78
N ARG A 461 6.37 -13.38 0.97
CA ARG A 461 5.05 -12.93 1.44
C ARG A 461 3.95 -13.29 0.45
N ALA A 462 4.16 -13.04 -0.84
CA ALA A 462 3.20 -13.36 -1.89
C ALA A 462 2.95 -14.88 -1.98
N ALA A 463 3.99 -15.70 -1.93
CA ALA A 463 3.87 -17.16 -1.91
C ALA A 463 3.07 -17.66 -0.70
N ASN A 464 3.28 -17.08 0.49
CA ASN A 464 2.47 -17.42 1.67
C ASN A 464 0.98 -17.08 1.49
N LEU A 465 0.68 -15.93 0.88
CA LEU A 465 -0.71 -15.52 0.60
C LEU A 465 -1.37 -16.47 -0.41
N VAL A 466 -0.68 -16.84 -1.49
CA VAL A 466 -1.18 -17.80 -2.48
C VAL A 466 -1.44 -19.16 -1.83
N GLU A 467 -0.55 -19.64 -0.95
CA GLU A 467 -0.78 -20.88 -0.21
C GLU A 467 -2.01 -20.81 0.70
N GLU A 468 -2.18 -19.73 1.45
CA GLU A 468 -3.34 -19.54 2.34
C GLU A 468 -4.65 -19.48 1.54
N GLU A 469 -4.68 -18.68 0.48
CA GLU A 469 -5.85 -18.50 -0.39
C GLU A 469 -6.24 -19.82 -1.08
N THR A 470 -5.27 -20.55 -1.63
CA THR A 470 -5.53 -21.84 -2.28
C THR A 470 -6.12 -22.85 -1.30
N GLN A 471 -5.62 -22.93 -0.06
CA GLN A 471 -6.18 -23.81 0.96
C GLN A 471 -7.63 -23.44 1.32
N LEU A 472 -7.94 -22.14 1.41
CA LEU A 472 -9.30 -21.66 1.66
C LEU A 472 -10.25 -21.99 0.52
N LEU A 473 -9.82 -21.79 -0.74
CA LEU A 473 -10.62 -22.07 -1.92
C LEU A 473 -10.86 -23.59 -2.10
N ILE A 474 -9.85 -24.43 -1.87
CA ILE A 474 -10.01 -25.90 -1.91
C ILE A 474 -11.04 -26.36 -0.90
N ARG A 475 -10.93 -25.93 0.37
CA ARG A 475 -11.91 -26.28 1.42
C ARG A 475 -13.32 -25.81 1.07
N SER A 476 -13.44 -24.66 0.40
CA SER A 476 -14.72 -24.11 -0.03
C SER A 476 -15.34 -24.95 -1.16
N LEU A 477 -14.53 -25.41 -2.12
CA LEU A 477 -14.98 -26.30 -3.19
C LEU A 477 -15.38 -27.69 -2.66
N GLU A 478 -14.65 -28.24 -1.69
CA GLU A 478 -15.00 -29.52 -1.05
C GLU A 478 -16.34 -29.46 -0.34
N LYS A 479 -16.63 -28.36 0.37
CA LYS A 479 -17.93 -28.13 1.02
C LYS A 479 -19.09 -28.00 0.03
N LEU A 480 -18.83 -27.56 -1.20
CA LEU A 480 -19.84 -27.50 -2.26
C LEU A 480 -20.10 -28.87 -2.90
N GLN A 481 -19.21 -29.85 -2.70
CA GLN A 481 -19.35 -31.21 -3.22
C GLN A 481 -20.01 -32.18 -2.23
N SER A 482 -19.86 -31.92 -0.92
CA SER A 482 -20.55 -32.63 0.17
C SER A 482 -22.00 -32.19 0.30
#